data_AF-A0A915XUJ8-F1
#
_entry.id   AF-A0A915XUJ8-F1
#
_cell.length_a   1.000
_cell.length_b   1.000
_cell.length_c   1.000
_cell.angle_alpha   90.00
_cell.angle_beta   90.00
_cell.angle_gamma   90.00
#
_symmetry.space_group_name_H-M   'P 1'
#
loop_
_entity.id
_entity.type
_entity.pdbx_description
1 polymer ?
#
loop_
_entity_poly.entity_id
_entity_poly.type
_entity_poly.pdbx_seq_one_letter_code
_entity_poly.pdbx_strand_id
1 'polypeptide(L)'
;MQNARFGTVDALGLLAVAFTLFFALREVSLATALLAGFGVGIAAATRPNLVTLALPVTLAVLLLPPATRQKRPWLWRLSCLVGAGLVALVAWKLLDPGFFASTLSPLPNPRRLASFRELAAMMSGEGQYPPNLQWAQRGPLFLLGNVAFWGTGPALGLALVWAAAASSTRLLLGDRWVLVLWSWLVPVSLVQATRLVCSVRHFLPALPFLLVLLALQAKRWKPSLRAAVLALTVPWGLSWAAIAWQPYTRLQASHYLRAHFPEGTVVATEAWDDGLPMDFGAERFSYREIPVYAPDTQEKREQLLAILQEAQVIALSSQRGVGSVCRVPDAYPLMSEFYHLLFSGELGFSLVFHDERRLGRGRWGLSHLGAEEVFSVYDHPPVWVFAKTPRYTHALATALLGRVPLPERTDWHTRDLEARGLPPYLQRHPALSPLPSHWGTAAGGQLASLLLWLLAVEWVGLLATAFLHLRVGLEAHTAALAGRPFGFAAVAMLLLWTGSLGVWGWQWVFAVALGLAATLFFWRPLWELGKTVRGPICPFPFPRTFCPFPRRACRQPRSLLGRKAHGRRDLHAPPAVARASAPRPVVCRLPP
;
A
#
# COMPACT_ATOMS: atom_id res chain seq x y z
N MET A 1 4.73 -2.25 5.55
CA MET A 1 5.83 -1.85 6.45
C MET A 1 6.71 -0.83 5.74
N GLN A 2 7.51 -1.25 4.76
CA GLN A 2 8.26 -0.39 3.83
C GLN A 2 7.49 0.88 3.39
N ASN A 3 6.31 0.75 2.78
CA ASN A 3 5.53 1.90 2.30
C ASN A 3 5.20 2.93 3.40
N ALA A 4 5.09 2.50 4.66
CA ALA A 4 4.85 3.38 5.80
C ALA A 4 6.16 3.98 6.33
N ARG A 5 7.26 3.20 6.38
CA ARG A 5 8.58 3.66 6.85
C ARG A 5 9.18 4.74 5.93
N PHE A 6 8.96 4.61 4.63
CA PHE A 6 9.43 5.57 3.62
C PHE A 6 8.38 6.61 3.22
N GLY A 7 7.23 6.66 3.90
CA GLY A 7 6.20 7.67 3.64
C GLY A 7 5.70 7.70 2.20
N THR A 8 5.59 6.54 1.55
CA THR A 8 5.16 6.48 0.14
C THR A 8 3.68 6.86 -0.01
N VAL A 9 3.34 7.48 -1.14
CA VAL A 9 1.95 7.88 -1.48
C VAL A 9 0.98 6.71 -1.64
N ASP A 10 1.49 5.48 -1.63
CA ASP A 10 0.75 4.25 -1.92
C ASP A 10 -0.30 3.94 -0.87
N ALA A 11 0.00 4.19 0.41
CA ALA A 11 -0.94 3.98 1.50
C ALA A 11 -2.15 4.92 1.37
N LEU A 12 -1.89 6.19 1.01
CA LEU A 12 -2.93 7.17 0.72
C LEU A 12 -3.72 6.79 -0.54
N GLY A 13 -3.04 6.33 -1.59
CA GLY A 13 -3.69 5.84 -2.80
C GLY A 13 -4.60 4.64 -2.52
N LEU A 14 -4.17 3.69 -1.68
CA LEU A 14 -4.98 2.54 -1.26
C LEU A 14 -6.22 2.96 -0.48
N LEU A 15 -6.06 3.91 0.45
CA LEU A 15 -7.18 4.50 1.18
C LEU A 15 -8.16 5.20 0.22
N ALA A 16 -7.67 5.97 -0.74
CA ALA A 16 -8.50 6.65 -1.73
C ALA A 16 -9.26 5.66 -2.64
N VAL A 17 -8.64 4.54 -3.02
CA VAL A 17 -9.30 3.46 -3.78
C VAL A 17 -10.41 2.82 -2.94
N ALA A 18 -10.11 2.42 -1.70
CA ALA A 18 -11.08 1.81 -0.80
C ALA A 18 -12.28 2.76 -0.53
N PHE A 19 -11.98 4.05 -0.34
CA PHE A 19 -12.96 5.10 -0.17
C PHE A 19 -13.86 5.27 -1.40
N THR A 20 -13.25 5.32 -2.60
CA THR A 20 -13.99 5.40 -3.87
C THR A 20 -14.94 4.23 -4.02
N LEU A 21 -14.47 3.01 -3.76
CA LEU A 21 -15.29 1.80 -3.82
C LEU A 21 -16.40 1.78 -2.79
N PHE A 22 -16.13 2.24 -1.58
CA PHE A 22 -17.13 2.29 -0.51
C PHE A 22 -18.36 3.11 -0.90
N PHE A 23 -18.17 4.25 -1.57
CA PHE A 23 -19.28 5.07 -2.05
C PHE A 23 -19.84 4.60 -3.40
N ALA A 24 -18.99 4.12 -4.31
CA ALA A 24 -19.42 3.65 -5.62
C ALA A 24 -20.32 2.41 -5.55
N LEU A 25 -20.10 1.49 -4.61
CA LEU A 25 -20.86 0.23 -4.54
C LEU A 25 -22.20 0.35 -3.78
N ARG A 26 -22.54 1.53 -3.28
CA ARG A 26 -23.81 1.82 -2.60
C ARG A 26 -24.91 2.19 -3.60
N GLU A 27 -26.13 2.31 -3.08
CA GLU A 27 -27.23 2.86 -3.87
C GLU A 27 -26.89 4.27 -4.37
N VAL A 28 -27.28 4.52 -5.61
CA VAL A 28 -26.87 5.73 -6.33
C VAL A 28 -27.69 6.92 -5.82
N SER A 29 -27.00 7.90 -5.26
CA SER A 29 -27.54 9.18 -4.82
C SER A 29 -26.57 10.29 -5.23
N LEU A 30 -27.00 11.55 -5.20
CA LEU A 30 -26.11 12.65 -5.53
C LEU A 30 -24.93 12.69 -4.55
N ALA A 31 -25.19 12.48 -3.26
CA ALA A 31 -24.15 12.43 -2.24
C ALA A 31 -23.13 11.30 -2.48
N THR A 32 -23.59 10.08 -2.74
CA THR A 32 -22.69 8.94 -2.99
C THR A 32 -21.90 9.11 -4.29
N ALA A 33 -22.49 9.69 -5.33
CA ALA A 33 -21.78 10.02 -6.57
C ALA A 33 -20.71 11.10 -6.37
N LEU A 34 -21.03 12.20 -5.68
CA LEU A 34 -20.09 13.28 -5.39
C LEU A 34 -18.92 12.77 -4.51
N LEU A 35 -19.21 11.95 -3.50
CA LEU A 35 -18.17 11.35 -2.64
C LEU A 35 -17.31 10.33 -3.39
N ALA A 36 -17.89 9.51 -4.27
CA ALA A 36 -17.10 8.63 -5.13
C ALA A 36 -16.18 9.44 -6.08
N GLY A 37 -16.69 10.54 -6.65
CA GLY A 37 -15.90 11.49 -7.44
C GLY A 37 -14.77 12.12 -6.64
N PHE A 38 -15.04 12.57 -5.41
CA PHE A 38 -14.02 13.07 -4.48
C PHE A 38 -12.90 12.03 -4.25
N GLY A 39 -13.29 10.76 -4.09
CA GLY A 39 -12.35 9.65 -3.98
C GLY A 39 -11.45 9.47 -5.19
N VAL A 40 -12.01 9.55 -6.40
CA VAL A 40 -11.24 9.51 -7.66
C VAL A 40 -10.24 10.68 -7.71
N GLY A 41 -10.65 11.87 -7.31
CA GLY A 41 -9.77 13.04 -7.27
C GLY A 41 -8.60 12.89 -6.29
N ILE A 42 -8.84 12.35 -5.09
CA ILE A 42 -7.77 12.00 -4.14
C ILE A 42 -6.84 10.95 -4.73
N ALA A 43 -7.41 9.89 -5.32
CA ALA A 43 -6.62 8.81 -5.90
C ALA A 43 -5.72 9.33 -7.03
N ALA A 44 -6.25 10.16 -7.93
CA ALA A 44 -5.49 10.79 -9.01
C ALA A 44 -4.39 11.74 -8.50
N ALA A 45 -4.65 12.49 -7.44
CA ALA A 45 -3.64 13.36 -6.82
C ALA A 45 -2.48 12.58 -6.19
N THR A 46 -2.77 11.43 -5.56
CA THR A 46 -1.70 10.56 -5.02
C THR A 46 -0.93 9.85 -6.11
N ARG A 47 -1.63 9.37 -7.13
CA ARG A 47 -1.10 8.60 -8.25
C ARG A 47 -1.98 8.83 -9.48
N PRO A 48 -1.52 9.62 -10.47
CA PRO A 48 -2.37 10.03 -11.60
C PRO A 48 -2.98 8.89 -12.40
N ASN A 49 -2.33 7.72 -12.48
CA ASN A 49 -2.89 6.54 -13.14
C ASN A 49 -4.17 5.99 -12.46
N LEU A 50 -4.41 6.32 -11.19
CA LEU A 50 -5.64 5.95 -10.47
C LEU A 50 -6.85 6.79 -10.89
N VAL A 51 -6.69 7.82 -11.75
CA VAL A 51 -7.82 8.48 -12.41
C VAL A 51 -8.73 7.49 -13.16
N THR A 52 -8.18 6.35 -13.56
CA THR A 52 -8.92 5.21 -14.16
C THR A 52 -10.04 4.68 -13.27
N LEU A 53 -10.05 4.96 -11.95
CA LEU A 53 -11.18 4.70 -11.05
C LEU A 53 -12.46 5.47 -11.43
N ALA A 54 -12.37 6.47 -12.31
CA ALA A 54 -13.55 7.07 -12.91
C ALA A 54 -14.43 6.02 -13.61
N LEU A 55 -13.84 4.99 -14.22
CA LEU A 55 -14.58 3.93 -14.92
C LEU A 55 -15.54 3.14 -14.02
N PRO A 56 -15.10 2.52 -12.90
CA PRO A 56 -16.02 1.83 -11.99
C PRO A 56 -17.04 2.78 -11.35
N VAL A 57 -16.69 4.07 -11.11
CA VAL A 57 -17.66 5.06 -10.63
C VAL A 57 -18.74 5.35 -11.68
N THR A 58 -18.36 5.54 -12.94
CA THR A 58 -19.30 5.73 -14.04
C THR A 58 -20.23 4.54 -14.18
N LEU A 59 -19.69 3.32 -14.19
CA LEU A 59 -20.49 2.10 -14.28
C LEU A 59 -21.39 1.92 -13.06
N ALA A 60 -20.94 2.27 -11.87
CA ALA A 60 -21.78 2.25 -10.68
C ALA A 60 -22.98 3.20 -10.83
N VAL A 61 -22.74 4.44 -11.23
CA VAL A 61 -23.79 5.45 -11.43
C VAL A 61 -24.75 5.07 -12.57
N LEU A 62 -24.34 4.25 -13.54
CA LEU A 62 -25.20 3.80 -14.64
C LEU A 62 -25.98 2.53 -14.30
N LEU A 63 -25.36 1.56 -13.63
CA LEU A 63 -25.90 0.19 -13.50
C LEU A 63 -26.57 -0.08 -12.15
N LEU A 64 -26.11 0.57 -11.07
CA LEU A 64 -26.61 0.32 -9.73
C LEU A 64 -27.96 1.03 -9.48
N PRO A 65 -28.79 0.49 -8.56
CA PRO A 65 -30.10 1.05 -8.27
C PRO A 65 -29.98 2.42 -7.57
N PRO A 66 -30.85 3.39 -7.91
CA PRO A 66 -30.88 4.67 -7.22
C PRO A 66 -31.51 4.52 -5.83
N ALA A 67 -31.03 5.30 -4.86
CA ALA A 67 -31.53 5.29 -3.47
C ALA A 67 -33.00 5.74 -3.36
N THR A 68 -33.43 6.59 -4.29
CA THR A 68 -34.82 7.07 -4.38
C THR A 68 -35.30 6.97 -5.81
N ARG A 69 -36.61 6.71 -6.00
CA ARG A 69 -37.21 6.71 -7.35
C ARG A 69 -37.13 8.11 -7.94
N GLN A 70 -36.63 8.18 -9.17
CA GLN A 70 -36.43 9.44 -9.88
C GLN A 70 -37.42 9.54 -11.05
N LYS A 71 -38.07 10.70 -11.19
CA LYS A 71 -39.02 10.96 -12.30
C LYS A 71 -38.32 10.96 -13.66
N ARG A 72 -37.10 11.47 -13.73
CA ARG A 72 -36.26 11.53 -14.95
C ARG A 72 -34.92 10.84 -14.71
N PRO A 73 -34.86 9.50 -14.77
CA PRO A 73 -33.70 8.74 -14.29
C PRO A 73 -32.43 9.01 -15.09
N TRP A 74 -32.52 9.26 -16.40
CA TRP A 74 -31.34 9.52 -17.23
C TRP A 74 -30.71 10.90 -16.97
N LEU A 75 -31.52 11.96 -16.86
CA LEU A 75 -31.04 13.31 -16.51
C LEU A 75 -30.43 13.34 -15.12
N TRP A 76 -31.05 12.62 -14.18
CA TRP A 76 -30.51 12.45 -12.85
C TRP A 76 -29.12 11.77 -12.90
N ARG A 77 -28.99 10.67 -13.67
CA ARG A 77 -27.72 9.93 -13.74
C ARG A 77 -26.64 10.80 -14.38
N LEU A 78 -27.00 11.56 -15.41
CA LEU A 78 -26.13 12.54 -16.02
C LEU A 78 -25.68 13.61 -15.01
N SER A 79 -26.60 14.19 -14.23
CA SER A 79 -26.22 15.20 -13.24
C SER A 79 -25.28 14.67 -12.17
N CYS A 80 -25.41 13.39 -11.82
CA CYS A 80 -24.52 12.75 -10.85
C CYS A 80 -23.16 12.36 -11.42
N LEU A 81 -23.10 11.98 -12.71
CA LEU A 81 -21.83 11.80 -13.42
C LEU A 81 -21.08 13.13 -13.56
N VAL A 82 -21.78 14.19 -13.98
CA VAL A 82 -21.20 15.54 -14.09
C VAL A 82 -20.74 16.03 -12.71
N GLY A 83 -21.59 15.88 -11.68
CA GLY A 83 -21.23 16.22 -10.32
C GLY A 83 -20.00 15.46 -9.82
N ALA A 84 -19.96 14.14 -10.00
CA ALA A 84 -18.81 13.32 -9.62
C ALA A 84 -17.53 13.72 -10.35
N GLY A 85 -17.61 13.99 -11.66
CA GLY A 85 -16.47 14.44 -12.47
C GLY A 85 -15.95 15.82 -12.05
N LEU A 86 -16.85 16.77 -11.79
CA LEU A 86 -16.48 18.11 -11.30
C LEU A 86 -15.81 18.03 -9.92
N VAL A 87 -16.38 17.26 -8.99
CA VAL A 87 -15.77 17.07 -7.66
C VAL A 87 -14.43 16.35 -7.75
N ALA A 88 -14.29 15.34 -8.63
CA ALA A 88 -13.02 14.68 -8.87
C ALA A 88 -11.95 15.65 -9.39
N LEU A 89 -12.30 16.49 -10.38
CA LEU A 89 -11.39 17.48 -10.94
C LEU A 89 -10.99 18.54 -9.91
N VAL A 90 -11.96 19.06 -9.16
CA VAL A 90 -11.71 20.05 -8.09
C VAL A 90 -10.81 19.44 -7.02
N ALA A 91 -11.12 18.23 -6.54
CA ALA A 91 -10.30 17.54 -5.57
C ALA A 91 -8.88 17.31 -6.10
N TRP A 92 -8.72 16.76 -7.31
CA TRP A 92 -7.39 16.55 -7.88
C TRP A 92 -6.60 17.86 -7.97
N LYS A 93 -7.23 18.93 -8.48
CA LYS A 93 -6.58 20.24 -8.61
C LYS A 93 -6.16 20.86 -7.28
N LEU A 94 -6.98 20.68 -6.26
CA LEU A 94 -6.71 21.16 -4.91
C LEU A 94 -5.58 20.37 -4.23
N LEU A 95 -5.52 19.06 -4.46
CA LEU A 95 -4.57 18.16 -3.81
C LEU A 95 -3.22 18.05 -4.55
N ASP A 96 -3.20 18.27 -5.87
CA ASP A 96 -2.01 18.23 -6.73
C ASP A 96 -2.05 19.36 -7.79
N PRO A 97 -1.99 20.65 -7.36
CA PRO A 97 -2.09 21.79 -8.27
C PRO A 97 -0.97 21.81 -9.31
N GLY A 98 0.20 21.28 -8.98
CA GLY A 98 1.34 21.16 -9.90
C GLY A 98 1.08 20.21 -11.07
N PHE A 99 -0.02 19.45 -11.07
CA PHE A 99 -0.40 18.63 -12.23
C PHE A 99 -0.90 19.49 -13.38
N PHE A 100 -1.46 20.65 -13.08
CA PHE A 100 -2.13 21.51 -14.05
C PHE A 100 -1.20 22.64 -14.54
N ALA A 101 -1.45 23.13 -15.76
CA ALA A 101 -0.65 24.19 -16.36
C ALA A 101 -0.77 25.52 -15.58
N SER A 102 -1.93 25.80 -14.99
CA SER A 102 -2.16 26.96 -14.13
C SER A 102 -3.32 26.71 -13.15
N THR A 103 -3.48 27.60 -12.16
CA THR A 103 -4.56 27.56 -11.17
C THR A 103 -5.96 27.56 -11.80
N LEU A 104 -6.13 28.12 -13.00
CA LEU A 104 -7.42 28.17 -13.69
C LEU A 104 -7.52 27.17 -14.85
N SER A 105 -6.40 26.74 -15.43
CA SER A 105 -6.41 25.79 -16.56
C SER A 105 -6.78 24.37 -16.11
N PRO A 106 -7.69 23.66 -16.82
CA PRO A 106 -7.94 22.23 -16.59
C PRO A 106 -6.91 21.34 -17.30
N LEU A 107 -5.99 21.92 -18.08
CA LEU A 107 -5.01 21.18 -18.86
C LEU A 107 -3.79 20.77 -18.01
N PRO A 108 -3.16 19.61 -18.31
CA PRO A 108 -1.95 19.18 -17.61
C PRO A 108 -0.78 20.13 -17.87
N ASN A 109 0.13 20.24 -16.90
CA ASN A 109 1.40 20.93 -17.04
C ASN A 109 2.28 20.18 -18.06
N PRO A 110 2.76 20.84 -19.14
CA PRO A 110 3.59 20.19 -20.16
C PRO A 110 4.85 19.54 -19.61
N ARG A 111 5.51 20.16 -18.61
CA ARG A 111 6.72 19.60 -17.97
C ARG A 111 6.40 18.30 -17.24
N ARG A 112 5.26 18.26 -16.54
CA ARG A 112 4.84 17.06 -15.82
C ARG A 112 4.44 15.95 -16.78
N LEU A 113 3.78 16.30 -17.89
CA LEU A 113 3.45 15.33 -18.94
C LEU A 113 4.70 14.76 -19.59
N ALA A 114 5.74 15.56 -19.81
CA ALA A 114 7.03 15.08 -20.28
C ALA A 114 7.66 14.07 -19.31
N SER A 115 7.68 14.37 -18.00
CA SER A 115 8.17 13.42 -17.00
C SER A 115 7.34 12.13 -16.94
N PHE A 116 6.02 12.17 -17.15
CA PHE A 116 5.21 10.95 -17.23
C PHE A 116 5.49 10.12 -18.48
N ARG A 117 5.78 10.76 -19.62
CA ARG A 117 6.21 10.05 -20.83
C ARG A 117 7.55 9.36 -20.61
N GLU A 118 8.50 10.07 -20.00
CA GLU A 118 9.80 9.52 -19.62
C GLU A 118 9.66 8.31 -18.67
N LEU A 119 8.84 8.43 -17.63
CA LEU A 119 8.53 7.32 -16.71
C LEU A 119 7.82 6.15 -17.42
N ALA A 120 6.87 6.43 -18.30
CA ALA A 120 6.18 5.39 -19.08
C ALA A 120 7.16 4.65 -19.99
N ALA A 121 8.13 5.38 -20.55
CA ALA A 121 9.20 4.83 -21.36
C ALA A 121 10.07 3.90 -20.50
N MET A 122 10.56 4.36 -19.33
CA MET A 122 11.28 3.49 -18.37
C MET A 122 10.47 2.25 -17.95
N MET A 123 9.15 2.38 -17.73
CA MET A 123 8.29 1.25 -17.32
C MET A 123 8.06 0.22 -18.43
N SER A 124 8.10 0.65 -19.69
CA SER A 124 7.94 -0.23 -20.85
C SER A 124 9.25 -0.84 -21.34
N GLY A 125 10.39 -0.35 -20.82
CA GLY A 125 11.73 -0.71 -21.30
C GLY A 125 12.28 0.25 -22.35
N GLU A 126 11.51 1.26 -22.74
CA GLU A 126 11.94 2.37 -23.59
C GLU A 126 12.76 3.38 -22.77
N GLY A 127 14.01 3.07 -22.44
CA GLY A 127 14.91 3.99 -21.74
C GLY A 127 15.87 3.29 -20.80
N GLN A 128 17.00 3.91 -20.51
CA GLN A 128 18.01 3.31 -19.64
C GLN A 128 17.74 3.67 -18.18
N TYR A 129 17.24 2.68 -17.44
CA TYR A 129 17.13 2.72 -15.98
C TYR A 129 17.73 1.42 -15.43
N PRO A 130 18.99 1.44 -14.96
CA PRO A 130 19.73 0.21 -14.65
C PRO A 130 19.01 -0.79 -13.73
N PRO A 131 18.25 -0.37 -12.71
CA PRO A 131 17.46 -1.29 -11.89
C PRO A 131 16.39 -2.08 -12.65
N ASN A 132 16.06 -1.74 -13.91
CA ASN A 132 15.08 -2.48 -14.71
C ASN A 132 15.58 -3.86 -15.16
N LEU A 133 16.89 -4.12 -15.18
CA LEU A 133 17.43 -5.41 -15.57
C LEU A 133 16.91 -6.56 -14.69
N GLN A 134 16.55 -6.27 -13.44
CA GLN A 134 15.93 -7.24 -12.54
C GLN A 134 14.64 -7.86 -13.11
N TRP A 135 13.96 -7.16 -14.03
CA TRP A 135 12.71 -7.61 -14.65
C TRP A 135 12.92 -8.55 -15.83
N ALA A 136 14.16 -8.71 -16.31
CA ALA A 136 14.48 -9.67 -17.37
C ALA A 136 13.96 -11.06 -16.99
N GLN A 137 13.30 -11.74 -17.92
CA GLN A 137 12.70 -13.07 -17.71
C GLN A 137 11.67 -13.16 -16.55
N ARG A 138 11.15 -12.03 -16.05
CA ARG A 138 10.01 -11.99 -15.12
C ARG A 138 8.74 -11.70 -15.92
N GLY A 139 7.67 -12.42 -15.58
CA GLY A 139 6.38 -12.28 -16.27
C GLY A 139 5.20 -12.22 -15.30
N PRO A 140 3.97 -12.31 -15.82
CA PRO A 140 2.74 -12.22 -15.02
C PRO A 140 2.71 -13.16 -13.81
N LEU A 141 3.22 -14.40 -13.95
CA LEU A 141 3.24 -15.37 -12.86
C LEU A 141 4.15 -14.95 -11.71
N PHE A 142 5.27 -14.28 -12.00
CA PHE A 142 6.14 -13.72 -10.97
C PHE A 142 5.40 -12.63 -10.19
N LEU A 143 4.74 -11.68 -10.88
CA LEU A 143 3.94 -10.63 -10.24
C LEU A 143 2.83 -11.23 -9.38
N LEU A 144 2.00 -12.11 -9.95
CA LEU A 144 0.86 -12.70 -9.25
C LEU A 144 1.31 -13.56 -8.06
N GLY A 145 2.39 -14.33 -8.21
CA GLY A 145 3.00 -15.09 -7.13
C GLY A 145 3.49 -14.19 -6.00
N ASN A 146 4.13 -13.06 -6.32
CA ASN A 146 4.57 -12.10 -5.31
C ASN A 146 3.40 -11.40 -4.60
N VAL A 147 2.32 -11.04 -5.30
CA VAL A 147 1.11 -10.47 -4.68
C VAL A 147 0.44 -11.49 -3.76
N ALA A 148 0.20 -12.71 -4.25
CA ALA A 148 -0.56 -13.73 -3.54
C ALA A 148 0.23 -14.35 -2.39
N PHE A 149 1.50 -14.68 -2.59
CA PHE A 149 2.30 -15.32 -1.57
C PHE A 149 3.00 -14.31 -0.67
N TRP A 150 3.89 -13.47 -1.22
CA TRP A 150 4.73 -12.58 -0.41
C TRP A 150 3.94 -11.41 0.19
N GLY A 151 3.12 -10.74 -0.62
CA GLY A 151 2.37 -9.55 -0.24
C GLY A 151 1.23 -9.82 0.75
N THR A 152 0.35 -10.77 0.42
CA THR A 152 -0.85 -11.05 1.23
C THR A 152 -0.70 -12.25 2.17
N GLY A 153 0.31 -13.09 1.96
CA GLY A 153 0.50 -14.35 2.69
C GLY A 153 -0.29 -15.50 2.06
N PRO A 154 0.19 -16.74 2.15
CA PRO A 154 -0.36 -17.88 1.41
C PRO A 154 -1.86 -18.10 1.65
N ALA A 155 -2.33 -17.97 2.89
CA ALA A 155 -3.73 -18.20 3.23
C ALA A 155 -4.67 -17.13 2.65
N LEU A 156 -4.30 -15.84 2.78
CA LEU A 156 -5.12 -14.75 2.22
C LEU A 156 -4.99 -14.72 0.70
N GLY A 157 -3.79 -14.90 0.15
CA GLY A 157 -3.56 -14.96 -1.29
C GLY A 157 -4.42 -16.02 -1.97
N LEU A 158 -4.43 -17.25 -1.45
CA LEU A 158 -5.29 -18.32 -1.96
C LEU A 158 -6.78 -17.96 -1.83
N ALA A 159 -7.19 -17.37 -0.71
CA ALA A 159 -8.57 -16.91 -0.52
C ALA A 159 -8.97 -15.82 -1.54
N LEU A 160 -8.07 -14.87 -1.85
CA LEU A 160 -8.31 -13.82 -2.84
C LEU A 160 -8.39 -14.38 -4.26
N VAL A 161 -7.47 -15.28 -4.64
CA VAL A 161 -7.49 -15.97 -5.95
C VAL A 161 -8.78 -16.77 -6.12
N TRP A 162 -9.15 -17.56 -5.09
CA TRP A 162 -10.40 -18.31 -5.12
C TRP A 162 -11.62 -17.37 -5.18
N ALA A 163 -11.63 -16.26 -4.44
CA ALA A 163 -12.74 -15.32 -4.46
C ALA A 163 -12.89 -14.63 -5.81
N ALA A 164 -11.79 -14.25 -6.45
CA ALA A 164 -11.80 -13.74 -7.82
C ALA A 164 -12.39 -14.79 -8.77
N ALA A 165 -11.87 -16.03 -8.78
CA ALA A 165 -12.37 -17.11 -9.61
C ALA A 165 -13.87 -17.40 -9.35
N ALA A 166 -14.29 -17.52 -8.10
CA ALA A 166 -15.68 -17.79 -7.74
C ALA A 166 -16.62 -16.64 -8.12
N SER A 167 -16.15 -15.39 -8.07
CA SER A 167 -16.94 -14.22 -8.48
C SER A 167 -17.13 -14.11 -10.00
N SER A 168 -16.28 -14.75 -10.81
CA SER A 168 -16.42 -14.75 -12.28
C SER A 168 -17.76 -15.36 -12.75
N THR A 169 -18.28 -16.36 -12.04
CA THR A 169 -19.61 -16.92 -12.31
C THR A 169 -20.71 -15.87 -12.15
N ARG A 170 -20.63 -15.03 -11.12
CA ARG A 170 -21.58 -13.93 -10.90
C ARG A 170 -21.44 -12.84 -11.96
N LEU A 171 -20.22 -12.59 -12.42
CA LEU A 171 -19.96 -11.69 -13.55
C LEU A 171 -20.66 -12.19 -14.82
N LEU A 172 -20.50 -13.48 -15.16
CA LEU A 172 -21.15 -14.11 -16.32
C LEU A 172 -22.68 -14.13 -16.21
N LEU A 173 -23.21 -14.22 -14.98
CA LEU A 173 -24.65 -14.12 -14.69
C LEU A 173 -25.17 -12.66 -14.65
N GLY A 174 -24.34 -11.67 -14.96
CA GLY A 174 -24.77 -10.26 -15.05
C GLY A 174 -24.94 -9.55 -13.71
N ASP A 175 -24.29 -10.02 -12.64
CA ASP A 175 -24.29 -9.32 -11.35
C ASP A 175 -23.61 -7.95 -11.48
N ARG A 176 -24.41 -6.89 -11.41
CA ARG A 176 -23.98 -5.51 -11.68
C ARG A 176 -22.90 -5.01 -10.72
N TRP A 177 -22.89 -5.48 -9.47
CA TRP A 177 -21.90 -5.07 -8.47
C TRP A 177 -20.55 -5.71 -8.75
N VAL A 178 -20.59 -7.00 -9.14
CA VAL A 178 -19.38 -7.73 -9.55
C VAL A 178 -18.85 -7.13 -10.87
N LEU A 179 -19.72 -6.77 -11.81
CA LEU A 179 -19.31 -6.08 -13.04
C LEU A 179 -18.57 -4.76 -12.76
N VAL A 180 -19.07 -3.92 -11.85
CA VAL A 180 -18.39 -2.68 -11.42
C VAL A 180 -17.01 -2.96 -10.81
N LEU A 181 -16.85 -4.04 -10.04
CA LEU A 181 -15.55 -4.41 -9.47
C LEU A 181 -14.59 -4.89 -10.58
N TRP A 182 -15.06 -5.77 -11.46
CA TRP A 182 -14.28 -6.37 -12.53
C TRP A 182 -13.91 -5.37 -13.64
N SER A 183 -14.71 -4.33 -13.85
CA SER A 183 -14.47 -3.32 -14.89
C SER A 183 -13.18 -2.54 -14.72
N TRP A 184 -12.65 -2.46 -13.50
CA TRP A 184 -11.35 -1.85 -13.23
C TRP A 184 -10.28 -2.91 -12.98
N LEU A 185 -10.64 -3.95 -12.20
CA LEU A 185 -9.70 -4.99 -11.78
C LEU A 185 -9.06 -5.71 -12.99
N VAL A 186 -9.83 -6.10 -14.01
CA VAL A 186 -9.28 -6.82 -15.17
C VAL A 186 -8.43 -5.93 -16.06
N PRO A 187 -8.91 -4.77 -16.56
CA PRO A 187 -8.09 -3.97 -17.48
C PRO A 187 -6.79 -3.52 -16.84
N VAL A 188 -6.82 -3.10 -15.56
CA VAL A 188 -5.60 -2.68 -14.86
C VAL A 188 -4.68 -3.86 -14.60
N SER A 189 -5.20 -5.00 -14.14
CA SER A 189 -4.36 -6.19 -13.93
C SER A 189 -3.69 -6.65 -15.22
N LEU A 190 -4.41 -6.62 -16.35
CA LEU A 190 -3.86 -6.98 -17.66
C LEU A 190 -2.73 -6.02 -18.06
N VAL A 191 -2.98 -4.71 -18.00
CA VAL A 191 -1.96 -3.70 -18.31
C VAL A 191 -0.73 -3.82 -17.43
N GLN A 192 -0.88 -4.12 -16.13
CA GLN A 192 0.27 -4.28 -15.24
C GLN A 192 1.00 -5.61 -15.46
N ALA A 193 0.28 -6.67 -15.82
CA ALA A 193 0.88 -7.98 -16.10
C ALA A 193 1.69 -7.99 -17.41
N THR A 194 1.36 -7.13 -18.39
CA THR A 194 2.03 -7.07 -19.69
C THR A 194 3.18 -6.07 -19.76
N ARG A 195 3.46 -5.31 -18.69
CA ARG A 195 4.59 -4.37 -18.65
C ARG A 195 5.88 -5.07 -18.27
N LEU A 196 7.01 -4.55 -18.79
CA LEU A 196 8.34 -4.98 -18.35
C LEU A 196 8.49 -4.80 -16.83
N VAL A 197 8.19 -3.60 -16.32
CA VAL A 197 8.21 -3.33 -14.88
C VAL A 197 6.94 -3.89 -14.23
N CYS A 198 7.04 -5.12 -13.71
CA CYS A 198 5.93 -5.85 -13.10
C CYS A 198 6.00 -5.87 -11.56
N SER A 199 6.14 -4.70 -10.94
CA SER A 199 6.20 -4.57 -9.47
C SER A 199 4.84 -4.75 -8.78
N VAL A 200 4.82 -5.49 -7.65
CA VAL A 200 3.66 -5.65 -6.74
C VAL A 200 3.09 -4.31 -6.32
N ARG A 201 3.93 -3.27 -6.22
CA ARG A 201 3.55 -1.89 -5.89
C ARG A 201 2.49 -1.31 -6.84
N HIS A 202 2.49 -1.74 -8.09
CA HIS A 202 1.49 -1.32 -9.09
C HIS A 202 0.18 -2.09 -9.00
N PHE A 203 0.21 -3.27 -8.38
CA PHE A 203 -0.95 -4.12 -8.14
C PHE A 203 -1.63 -3.82 -6.81
N LEU A 204 -0.96 -3.15 -5.87
CA LEU A 204 -1.51 -2.80 -4.55
C LEU A 204 -2.92 -2.16 -4.60
N PRO A 205 -3.26 -1.25 -5.53
CA PRO A 205 -4.61 -0.68 -5.63
C PRO A 205 -5.69 -1.68 -6.06
N ALA A 206 -5.35 -2.88 -6.53
CA ALA A 206 -6.30 -3.97 -6.79
C ALA A 206 -6.77 -4.66 -5.50
N LEU A 207 -6.02 -4.53 -4.40
CA LEU A 207 -6.31 -5.22 -3.14
C LEU A 207 -7.70 -4.90 -2.56
N PRO A 208 -8.20 -3.65 -2.52
CA PRO A 208 -9.55 -3.35 -2.05
C PRO A 208 -10.64 -4.03 -2.89
N PHE A 209 -10.46 -4.12 -4.22
CA PHE A 209 -11.38 -4.84 -5.10
C PHE A 209 -11.43 -6.33 -4.74
N LEU A 210 -10.25 -6.96 -4.62
CA LEU A 210 -10.13 -8.38 -4.27
C LEU A 210 -10.68 -8.68 -2.87
N LEU A 211 -10.46 -7.80 -1.90
CA LEU A 211 -11.00 -7.94 -0.54
C LEU A 211 -12.52 -7.82 -0.50
N VAL A 212 -13.12 -6.94 -1.31
CA VAL A 212 -14.59 -6.85 -1.44
C VAL A 212 -15.14 -8.12 -2.08
N LEU A 213 -14.51 -8.63 -3.14
CA LEU A 213 -14.90 -9.93 -3.75
C LEU A 213 -14.79 -11.07 -2.73
N LEU A 214 -13.71 -11.11 -1.94
CA LEU A 214 -13.56 -12.08 -0.86
C LEU A 214 -14.66 -11.93 0.18
N ALA A 215 -14.99 -10.71 0.62
CA ALA A 215 -16.06 -10.48 1.59
C ALA A 215 -17.43 -10.98 1.10
N LEU A 216 -17.73 -10.85 -0.20
CA LEU A 216 -18.97 -11.37 -0.79
C LEU A 216 -19.05 -12.90 -0.69
N GLN A 217 -17.92 -13.59 -0.88
CA GLN A 217 -17.87 -15.05 -0.88
C GLN A 217 -17.73 -15.62 0.54
N ALA A 218 -16.90 -14.98 1.39
CA ALA A 218 -16.62 -15.40 2.76
C ALA A 218 -17.86 -15.39 3.66
N LYS A 219 -18.90 -14.61 3.32
CA LYS A 219 -20.22 -14.67 3.99
C LYS A 219 -20.84 -16.07 3.96
N ARG A 220 -20.52 -16.88 2.94
CA ARG A 220 -21.02 -18.26 2.78
C ARG A 220 -20.11 -19.30 3.44
N TRP A 221 -18.94 -18.90 3.93
CA TRP A 221 -17.98 -19.81 4.54
C TRP A 221 -18.35 -20.15 5.98
N LYS A 222 -18.08 -21.41 6.37
CA LYS A 222 -18.16 -21.84 7.75
C LYS A 222 -17.29 -20.92 8.64
N PRO A 223 -17.73 -20.58 9.86
CA PRO A 223 -16.94 -19.75 10.78
C PRO A 223 -15.52 -20.27 10.99
N SER A 224 -15.34 -21.59 11.04
CA SER A 224 -14.02 -22.24 11.17
C SER A 224 -13.07 -21.91 10.03
N LEU A 225 -13.54 -21.88 8.78
CA LEU A 225 -12.70 -21.53 7.63
C LEU A 225 -12.31 -20.05 7.67
N ARG A 226 -13.23 -19.15 8.02
CA ARG A 226 -12.93 -17.72 8.21
C ARG A 226 -11.89 -17.52 9.31
N ALA A 227 -12.07 -18.21 10.44
CA ALA A 227 -11.12 -18.20 11.54
C ALA A 227 -9.75 -18.77 11.14
N ALA A 228 -9.71 -19.86 10.37
CA ALA A 228 -8.47 -20.45 9.89
C ALA A 228 -7.70 -19.52 8.96
N VAL A 229 -8.37 -18.89 7.99
CA VAL A 229 -7.73 -17.90 7.10
C VAL A 229 -7.15 -16.75 7.94
N LEU A 230 -7.92 -16.18 8.87
CA LEU A 230 -7.42 -15.14 9.77
C LEU A 230 -6.25 -15.61 10.63
N ALA A 231 -6.34 -16.80 11.24
CA ALA A 231 -5.32 -17.37 12.09
C ALA A 231 -4.00 -17.65 11.35
N LEU A 232 -4.05 -17.89 10.04
CA LEU A 232 -2.88 -18.09 9.20
C LEU A 232 -2.34 -16.77 8.61
N THR A 233 -3.21 -15.80 8.34
CA THR A 233 -2.83 -14.49 7.80
C THR A 233 -2.22 -13.56 8.85
N VAL A 234 -2.74 -13.56 10.09
CA VAL A 234 -2.25 -12.66 11.14
C VAL A 234 -0.77 -12.89 11.47
N PRO A 235 -0.28 -14.13 11.70
CA PRO A 235 1.13 -14.38 11.92
C PRO A 235 2.02 -13.97 10.74
N TRP A 236 1.52 -14.08 9.49
CA TRP A 236 2.24 -13.61 8.31
C TRP A 236 2.47 -12.10 8.36
N GLY A 237 1.41 -11.32 8.60
CA GLY A 237 1.49 -9.87 8.76
C GLY A 237 2.37 -9.45 9.94
N LEU A 238 2.27 -10.16 11.07
CA LEU A 238 3.12 -9.91 12.24
C LEU A 238 4.59 -10.25 11.99
N SER A 239 4.89 -11.24 11.13
CA SER A 239 6.28 -11.58 10.77
C SER A 239 6.92 -10.47 9.94
N TRP A 240 6.19 -9.90 8.97
CA TRP A 240 6.61 -8.70 8.26
C TRP A 240 6.77 -7.50 9.21
N ALA A 241 5.85 -7.35 10.17
CA ALA A 241 5.94 -6.29 11.17
C ALA A 241 7.17 -6.39 12.05
N ALA A 242 7.52 -7.61 12.45
CA ALA A 242 8.65 -7.87 13.33
C ALA A 242 9.99 -7.48 12.71
N ILE A 243 10.12 -7.46 11.37
CA ILE A 243 11.34 -7.00 10.70
C ILE A 243 11.61 -5.51 10.99
N ALA A 244 10.56 -4.68 11.06
CA ALA A 244 10.71 -3.25 11.34
C ALA A 244 11.22 -2.96 12.76
N TRP A 245 11.14 -3.92 13.68
CA TRP A 245 11.69 -3.82 15.03
C TRP A 245 13.13 -4.33 15.15
N GLN A 246 13.73 -4.81 14.06
CA GLN A 246 15.12 -5.23 14.04
C GLN A 246 16.03 -4.08 13.58
N PRO A 247 17.31 -4.07 13.99
CA PRO A 247 18.27 -3.08 13.50
C PRO A 247 18.36 -3.07 11.97
N TYR A 248 18.68 -1.93 11.36
CA TYR A 248 18.87 -1.88 9.91
C TYR A 248 20.14 -2.66 9.52
N THR A 249 20.05 -3.49 8.49
CA THR A 249 21.14 -4.40 8.05
C THR A 249 22.39 -3.64 7.63
N ARG A 250 22.24 -2.56 6.85
CA ARG A 250 23.36 -1.70 6.43
C ARG A 250 24.04 -1.00 7.61
N LEU A 251 23.29 -0.62 8.66
CA LEU A 251 23.89 -0.05 9.86
C LEU A 251 24.73 -1.08 10.62
N GLN A 252 24.25 -2.32 10.75
CA GLN A 252 25.05 -3.39 11.38
C GLN A 252 26.31 -3.71 10.59
N ALA A 253 26.23 -3.75 9.25
CA ALA A 253 27.40 -3.91 8.41
C ALA A 253 28.38 -2.73 8.55
N SER A 254 27.86 -1.50 8.63
CA SER A 254 28.66 -0.29 8.88
C SER A 254 29.41 -0.37 10.22
N HIS A 255 28.72 -0.83 11.28
CA HIS A 255 29.33 -1.08 12.59
C HIS A 255 30.41 -2.15 12.51
N TYR A 256 30.13 -3.25 11.80
CA TYR A 256 31.09 -4.33 11.59
C TYR A 256 32.36 -3.82 10.89
N LEU A 257 32.22 -3.07 9.80
CA LEU A 257 33.35 -2.50 9.05
C LEU A 257 34.25 -1.64 9.95
N ARG A 258 33.66 -0.71 10.71
CA ARG A 258 34.41 0.19 11.61
C ARG A 258 35.13 -0.53 12.74
N ALA A 259 34.58 -1.65 13.20
CA ALA A 259 35.15 -2.42 14.32
C ALA A 259 36.28 -3.37 13.88
N HIS A 260 36.28 -3.81 12.62
CA HIS A 260 37.21 -4.86 12.15
C HIS A 260 38.27 -4.38 11.17
N PHE A 261 38.08 -3.21 10.54
CA PHE A 261 39.02 -2.68 9.55
C PHE A 261 39.61 -1.34 10.01
N PRO A 262 40.92 -1.13 9.83
CA PRO A 262 41.60 0.10 10.22
C PRO A 262 41.26 1.26 9.28
N GLU A 263 41.60 2.47 9.70
CA GLU A 263 41.50 3.66 8.86
C GLU A 263 42.39 3.56 7.61
N GLY A 264 41.95 4.17 6.52
CA GLY A 264 42.59 4.07 5.21
C GLY A 264 42.29 2.78 4.44
N THR A 265 41.50 1.85 5.00
CA THR A 265 41.04 0.66 4.28
C THR A 265 40.26 1.08 3.02
N VAL A 266 40.60 0.50 1.88
CA VAL A 266 39.91 0.68 0.60
C VAL A 266 38.74 -0.29 0.52
N VAL A 267 37.53 0.26 0.46
CA VAL A 267 36.28 -0.47 0.32
C VAL A 267 35.78 -0.32 -1.13
N ALA A 268 35.61 -1.44 -1.81
CA ALA A 268 34.92 -1.47 -3.08
C ALA A 268 33.40 -1.56 -2.85
N THR A 269 32.67 -0.62 -3.45
CA THR A 269 31.20 -0.50 -3.39
C THR A 269 30.61 -0.61 -4.80
N GLU A 270 29.32 -0.89 -4.90
CA GLU A 270 28.65 -1.05 -6.20
C GLU A 270 28.06 0.28 -6.68
N ALA A 271 28.31 0.63 -7.96
CA ALA A 271 27.58 1.71 -8.61
C ALA A 271 26.07 1.43 -8.55
N TRP A 272 25.28 2.47 -8.29
CA TRP A 272 23.82 2.41 -8.07
C TRP A 272 23.36 1.68 -6.80
N ASP A 273 24.25 1.45 -5.84
CA ASP A 273 23.87 1.04 -4.48
C ASP A 273 24.50 1.94 -3.41
N ASP A 274 24.11 1.76 -2.15
CA ASP A 274 24.64 2.56 -1.05
C ASP A 274 26.06 2.09 -0.69
N GLY A 275 27.02 3.03 -0.59
CA GLY A 275 28.33 2.75 -0.01
C GLY A 275 28.24 2.47 1.49
N LEU A 276 29.09 1.58 2.00
CA LEU A 276 29.18 1.27 3.43
C LEU A 276 30.57 1.60 3.97
N PRO A 277 30.68 2.17 5.19
CA PRO A 277 29.61 2.47 6.14
C PRO A 277 28.72 3.68 5.76
N MET A 278 27.44 3.64 6.16
CA MET A 278 26.41 4.65 5.83
C MET A 278 26.28 5.80 6.84
N ASP A 279 26.99 5.74 7.96
CA ASP A 279 26.90 6.67 9.08
C ASP A 279 28.28 7.33 9.36
N PHE A 280 28.48 7.88 10.56
CA PHE A 280 29.74 8.54 10.94
C PHE A 280 30.96 7.62 10.74
N GLY A 281 32.11 8.13 10.32
CA GLY A 281 33.29 7.28 10.09
C GLY A 281 33.38 6.71 8.67
N ALA A 282 32.49 7.10 7.75
CA ALA A 282 32.67 6.84 6.33
C ALA A 282 33.96 7.48 5.80
N GLU A 283 34.32 8.64 6.33
CA GLU A 283 35.56 9.37 6.05
C GLU A 283 36.85 8.63 6.45
N ARG A 284 36.73 7.59 7.29
CA ARG A 284 37.87 6.75 7.71
C ARG A 284 38.28 5.76 6.62
N PHE A 285 37.45 5.57 5.59
CA PHE A 285 37.67 4.62 4.51
C PHE A 285 37.89 5.35 3.18
N SER A 286 38.62 4.68 2.29
CA SER A 286 38.71 5.08 0.89
C SER A 286 37.77 4.23 0.05
N TYR A 287 37.16 4.80 -0.99
CA TYR A 287 36.16 4.10 -1.78
C TYR A 287 36.60 3.89 -3.22
N ARG A 288 36.23 2.73 -3.77
CA ARG A 288 36.29 2.43 -5.20
C ARG A 288 34.93 1.93 -5.65
N GLU A 289 34.37 2.56 -6.66
CA GLU A 289 33.07 2.17 -7.17
C GLU A 289 33.23 1.18 -8.31
N ILE A 290 32.70 -0.03 -8.14
CA ILE A 290 32.60 -1.04 -9.18
C ILE A 290 31.50 -0.60 -10.16
N PRO A 291 31.80 -0.41 -11.46
CA PRO A 291 30.84 0.08 -12.45
C PRO A 291 29.86 -1.03 -12.89
N VAL A 292 29.08 -1.59 -11.96
CA VAL A 292 28.24 -2.79 -12.14
C VAL A 292 27.40 -2.73 -13.42
N TYR A 293 26.73 -1.60 -13.65
CA TYR A 293 25.79 -1.42 -14.77
C TYR A 293 26.40 -0.88 -16.06
N ALA A 294 27.68 -0.49 -16.07
CA ALA A 294 28.36 -0.11 -17.30
C ALA A 294 28.49 -1.33 -18.23
N PRO A 295 28.48 -1.18 -19.56
CA PRO A 295 28.61 -2.33 -20.45
C PRO A 295 29.91 -3.13 -20.21
N ASP A 296 29.85 -4.45 -20.39
CA ASP A 296 31.00 -5.34 -20.18
C ASP A 296 32.01 -5.23 -21.33
N THR A 297 32.94 -4.28 -21.22
CA THR A 297 34.04 -4.06 -22.16
C THR A 297 35.40 -4.45 -21.58
N GLN A 298 36.43 -4.42 -22.43
CA GLN A 298 37.81 -4.65 -21.99
C GLN A 298 38.27 -3.56 -21.02
N GLU A 299 37.87 -2.31 -21.24
CA GLU A 299 38.16 -1.18 -20.35
C GLU A 299 37.50 -1.39 -18.98
N LYS A 300 36.23 -1.85 -18.95
CA LYS A 300 35.55 -2.18 -17.69
C LYS A 300 36.26 -3.31 -16.94
N ARG A 301 36.75 -4.33 -17.65
CA ARG A 301 37.54 -5.42 -17.06
C ARG A 301 38.81 -4.90 -16.41
N GLU A 302 39.56 -4.06 -17.11
CA GLU A 302 40.79 -3.47 -16.58
C GLU A 302 40.52 -2.57 -15.37
N GLN A 303 39.45 -1.77 -15.44
CA GLN A 303 38.98 -0.98 -14.30
C GLN A 303 38.60 -1.86 -13.10
N LEU A 304 37.85 -2.94 -13.33
CA LEU A 304 37.47 -3.90 -12.29
C LEU A 304 38.72 -4.54 -11.65
N LEU A 305 39.69 -4.99 -12.46
CA LEU A 305 40.94 -5.57 -11.96
C LEU A 305 41.75 -4.59 -11.11
N ALA A 306 41.85 -3.32 -11.54
CA ALA A 306 42.50 -2.26 -10.76
C ALA A 306 41.79 -2.02 -9.41
N ILE A 307 40.45 -1.95 -9.42
CA ILE A 307 39.66 -1.84 -8.20
C ILE A 307 39.91 -3.02 -7.27
N LEU A 308 39.90 -4.26 -7.80
CA LEU A 308 40.16 -5.47 -7.02
C LEU A 308 41.59 -5.51 -6.48
N GLN A 309 42.57 -4.96 -7.19
CA GLN A 309 43.94 -4.87 -6.72
C GLN A 309 44.05 -3.97 -5.48
N GLU A 310 43.37 -2.81 -5.49
CA GLU A 310 43.41 -1.84 -4.40
C GLU A 310 42.51 -2.23 -3.22
N ALA A 311 41.31 -2.76 -3.47
CA ALA A 311 40.29 -2.97 -2.45
C ALA A 311 40.68 -4.05 -1.43
N GLN A 312 40.70 -3.73 -0.14
CA GLN A 312 40.85 -4.76 0.91
C GLN A 312 39.49 -5.38 1.29
N VAL A 313 38.40 -4.66 1.00
CA VAL A 313 37.03 -5.10 1.32
C VAL A 313 36.14 -4.85 0.10
N ILE A 314 35.22 -5.78 -0.18
CA ILE A 314 34.10 -5.57 -1.11
C ILE A 314 32.82 -5.62 -0.29
N ALA A 315 32.03 -4.55 -0.32
CA ALA A 315 30.78 -4.44 0.42
C ALA A 315 29.60 -4.36 -0.55
N LEU A 316 28.82 -5.44 -0.62
CA LEU A 316 27.55 -5.50 -1.34
C LEU A 316 26.45 -5.09 -0.36
N SER A 317 25.92 -3.88 -0.51
CA SER A 317 24.97 -3.30 0.46
C SER A 317 23.51 -3.68 0.18
N SER A 318 23.22 -4.38 -0.92
CA SER A 318 21.97 -5.09 -1.19
C SER A 318 22.14 -6.17 -2.25
N GLN A 319 21.05 -6.85 -2.59
CA GLN A 319 21.01 -7.76 -3.73
C GLN A 319 20.88 -7.05 -5.08
N ARG A 320 20.85 -5.70 -5.15
CA ARG A 320 20.46 -4.96 -6.35
C ARG A 320 21.35 -5.24 -7.56
N GLY A 321 22.68 -5.19 -7.39
CA GLY A 321 23.63 -5.48 -8.47
C GLY A 321 23.51 -6.92 -8.95
N VAL A 322 23.80 -7.87 -8.05
CA VAL A 322 23.74 -9.31 -8.33
C VAL A 322 22.36 -9.78 -8.84
N GLY A 323 21.27 -9.29 -8.27
CA GLY A 323 19.88 -9.63 -8.62
C GLY A 323 19.41 -9.04 -9.95
N SER A 324 20.19 -8.11 -10.52
CA SER A 324 19.93 -7.47 -11.80
C SER A 324 20.79 -8.04 -12.91
N VAL A 325 22.12 -7.83 -12.86
CA VAL A 325 23.01 -8.14 -14.01
C VAL A 325 23.17 -9.65 -14.23
N CYS A 326 23.10 -10.47 -13.16
CA CYS A 326 23.19 -11.93 -13.31
C CYS A 326 21.96 -12.56 -13.96
N ARG A 327 20.87 -11.80 -14.18
CA ARG A 327 19.68 -12.27 -14.92
C ARG A 327 19.85 -12.16 -16.43
N VAL A 328 20.85 -11.41 -16.88
CA VAL A 328 21.17 -11.16 -18.30
C VAL A 328 22.65 -11.47 -18.55
N PRO A 329 23.12 -12.71 -18.28
CA PRO A 329 24.54 -13.07 -18.34
C PRO A 329 25.12 -12.94 -19.76
N ASP A 330 24.32 -13.07 -20.81
CA ASP A 330 24.77 -12.83 -22.20
C ASP A 330 25.20 -11.38 -22.42
N ALA A 331 24.62 -10.47 -21.64
CA ALA A 331 24.72 -9.04 -21.76
C ALA A 331 25.75 -8.45 -20.76
N TYR A 332 25.86 -9.10 -19.58
CA TYR A 332 26.84 -8.82 -18.55
C TYR A 332 27.60 -10.09 -18.11
N PRO A 333 28.36 -10.74 -19.02
CA PRO A 333 29.07 -11.98 -18.70
C PRO A 333 30.20 -11.77 -17.71
N LEU A 334 30.92 -10.64 -17.78
CA LEU A 334 32.02 -10.31 -16.87
C LEU A 334 31.49 -10.07 -15.46
N MET A 335 30.41 -9.31 -15.30
CA MET A 335 29.85 -9.07 -13.97
C MET A 335 29.22 -10.31 -13.37
N SER A 336 28.53 -11.13 -14.17
CA SER A 336 27.94 -12.39 -13.71
C SER A 336 29.02 -13.33 -13.17
N GLU A 337 30.13 -13.46 -13.89
CA GLU A 337 31.25 -14.29 -13.44
C GLU A 337 31.99 -13.66 -12.25
N PHE A 338 32.12 -12.33 -12.20
CA PHE A 338 32.66 -11.63 -11.03
C PHE A 338 31.90 -11.99 -9.74
N TYR A 339 30.56 -11.94 -9.75
CA TYR A 339 29.78 -12.33 -8.57
C TYR A 339 29.94 -13.82 -8.26
N HIS A 340 29.92 -14.68 -9.27
CA HIS A 340 30.11 -16.12 -9.08
C HIS A 340 31.42 -16.42 -8.34
N LEU A 341 32.53 -15.85 -8.83
CA LEU A 341 33.86 -16.01 -8.23
C LEU A 341 34.00 -15.34 -6.85
N LEU A 342 33.31 -14.21 -6.64
CA LEU A 342 33.29 -13.52 -5.35
C LEU A 342 32.57 -14.36 -4.28
N PHE A 343 31.38 -14.88 -4.60
CA PHE A 343 30.60 -15.69 -3.67
C PHE A 343 31.17 -17.10 -3.47
N SER A 344 31.86 -17.68 -4.46
CA SER A 344 32.58 -18.96 -4.29
C SER A 344 33.88 -18.81 -3.50
N GLY A 345 34.43 -17.59 -3.44
CA GLY A 345 35.71 -17.25 -2.81
C GLY A 345 36.94 -17.53 -3.69
N GLU A 346 36.73 -18.01 -4.92
CA GLU A 346 37.80 -18.26 -5.90
C GLU A 346 38.53 -16.98 -6.32
N LEU A 347 37.86 -15.82 -6.23
CA LEU A 347 38.49 -14.53 -6.50
C LEU A 347 39.56 -14.15 -5.44
N GLY A 348 39.69 -14.91 -4.36
CA GLY A 348 40.62 -14.60 -3.26
C GLY A 348 40.02 -13.68 -2.20
N PHE A 349 38.70 -13.55 -2.15
CA PHE A 349 37.96 -12.84 -1.12
C PHE A 349 37.10 -13.83 -0.32
N SER A 350 36.97 -13.65 0.99
CA SER A 350 36.11 -14.48 1.84
C SER A 350 34.98 -13.66 2.45
N LEU A 351 33.78 -14.24 2.51
CA LEU A 351 32.64 -13.63 3.19
C LEU A 351 32.92 -13.57 4.70
N VAL A 352 33.07 -12.35 5.24
CA VAL A 352 33.38 -12.12 6.66
C VAL A 352 32.19 -11.62 7.46
N PHE A 353 31.20 -11.03 6.78
CA PHE A 353 29.94 -10.62 7.39
C PHE A 353 28.78 -10.79 6.42
N HIS A 354 27.68 -11.32 6.93
CA HIS A 354 26.41 -11.43 6.22
C HIS A 354 25.26 -11.19 7.20
N ASP A 355 24.32 -10.33 6.81
CA ASP A 355 23.07 -10.16 7.53
C ASP A 355 21.90 -10.11 6.55
N GLU A 356 20.90 -10.96 6.82
CA GLU A 356 19.65 -11.08 6.06
C GLU A 356 18.50 -11.13 7.07
N ARG A 357 17.47 -10.31 6.87
CA ARG A 357 16.24 -10.43 7.65
C ARG A 357 15.38 -11.55 7.08
N ARG A 358 14.86 -12.42 7.94
CA ARG A 358 14.04 -13.58 7.54
C ARG A 358 12.66 -13.49 8.21
N LEU A 359 11.63 -13.98 7.52
CA LEU A 359 10.26 -13.99 8.07
C LEU A 359 10.12 -15.11 9.10
N GLY A 360 9.88 -14.76 10.37
CA GLY A 360 9.78 -15.72 11.47
C GLY A 360 10.94 -15.58 12.46
N ARG A 361 11.27 -16.64 13.20
CA ARG A 361 12.29 -16.61 14.26
C ARG A 361 13.34 -17.71 14.10
N GLY A 362 14.61 -17.32 14.29
CA GLY A 362 15.75 -18.22 14.34
C GLY A 362 15.96 -19.02 13.04
N ARG A 363 16.42 -20.26 13.18
CA ARG A 363 16.70 -21.18 12.05
C ARG A 363 15.50 -21.48 11.15
N TRP A 364 14.27 -21.32 11.66
CA TRP A 364 13.02 -21.56 10.94
C TRP A 364 12.54 -20.34 10.14
N GLY A 365 13.28 -19.23 10.16
CA GLY A 365 12.96 -18.06 9.37
C GLY A 365 12.93 -18.39 7.87
N LEU A 366 11.90 -17.91 7.17
CA LEU A 366 11.80 -18.02 5.72
C LEU A 366 12.60 -16.88 5.08
N SER A 367 13.59 -17.23 4.26
CA SER A 367 14.26 -16.26 3.39
C SER A 367 13.27 -15.76 2.35
N HIS A 368 13.29 -14.45 2.11
CA HIS A 368 12.45 -13.81 1.10
C HIS A 368 13.29 -13.15 -0.01
N LEU A 369 14.56 -13.55 -0.16
CA LEU A 369 15.42 -13.07 -1.25
C LEU A 369 14.92 -13.47 -2.64
N GLY A 370 14.15 -14.55 -2.73
CA GLY A 370 13.47 -14.96 -3.96
C GLY A 370 12.20 -14.15 -4.27
N ALA A 371 11.77 -13.26 -3.37
CA ALA A 371 10.69 -12.32 -3.64
C ALA A 371 11.18 -11.16 -4.53
N GLU A 372 10.24 -10.35 -5.02
CA GLU A 372 10.56 -9.07 -5.63
C GLU A 372 11.38 -8.18 -4.69
N GLU A 373 12.36 -7.45 -5.23
CA GLU A 373 13.27 -6.57 -4.48
C GLU A 373 12.55 -5.54 -3.60
N VAL A 374 11.32 -5.15 -3.96
CA VAL A 374 10.50 -4.25 -3.13
C VAL A 374 10.34 -4.76 -1.69
N PHE A 375 10.36 -6.07 -1.48
CA PHE A 375 10.21 -6.69 -0.17
C PHE A 375 11.46 -6.64 0.72
N SER A 376 12.65 -6.35 0.18
CA SER A 376 13.90 -6.38 0.94
C SER A 376 14.76 -5.13 0.73
N VAL A 377 15.07 -4.78 -0.53
CA VAL A 377 16.13 -3.82 -0.91
C VAL A 377 15.99 -2.45 -0.24
N TYR A 378 14.77 -2.00 0.01
CA TYR A 378 14.52 -0.69 0.59
C TYR A 378 14.53 -0.69 2.13
N ASP A 379 13.90 -1.67 2.78
CA ASP A 379 13.62 -1.63 4.22
C ASP A 379 14.63 -2.43 5.05
N HIS A 380 15.18 -3.50 4.48
CA HIS A 380 16.11 -4.42 5.13
C HIS A 380 16.91 -5.23 4.09
N PRO A 381 17.72 -4.55 3.26
CA PRO A 381 18.50 -5.23 2.23
C PRO A 381 19.44 -6.26 2.86
N PRO A 382 19.61 -7.46 2.27
CA PRO A 382 20.69 -8.34 2.68
C PRO A 382 22.03 -7.64 2.44
N VAL A 383 22.99 -7.84 3.32
CA VAL A 383 24.32 -7.24 3.17
C VAL A 383 25.37 -8.32 3.22
N TRP A 384 26.32 -8.27 2.29
CA TRP A 384 27.48 -9.16 2.24
C TRP A 384 28.76 -8.34 2.23
N VAL A 385 29.67 -8.63 3.16
CA VAL A 385 31.00 -8.01 3.22
C VAL A 385 32.04 -9.08 3.04
N PHE A 386 32.89 -8.90 2.04
CA PHE A 386 33.97 -9.79 1.70
C PHE A 386 35.31 -9.14 2.01
N ALA A 387 36.21 -9.86 2.68
CA ALA A 387 37.57 -9.40 2.94
C ALA A 387 38.55 -10.08 1.99
N LYS A 388 39.53 -9.31 1.50
CA LYS A 388 40.63 -9.85 0.71
C LYS A 388 41.46 -10.81 1.55
N THR A 389 41.77 -11.97 1.00
CA THR A 389 42.58 -13.01 1.65
C THR A 389 43.99 -13.06 1.05
N PRO A 390 44.96 -13.74 1.71
CA PRO A 390 46.27 -13.98 1.13
C PRO A 390 46.27 -14.79 -0.18
N ARG A 391 45.15 -15.44 -0.53
CA ARG A 391 45.00 -16.13 -1.82
C ARG A 391 44.82 -15.17 -2.99
N TYR A 392 44.39 -13.94 -2.73
CA TYR A 392 44.26 -12.93 -3.77
C TYR A 392 45.64 -12.59 -4.34
N THR A 393 45.80 -12.76 -5.65
CA THR A 393 46.88 -12.14 -6.42
C THR A 393 46.28 -11.47 -7.64
N HIS A 394 46.86 -10.35 -8.08
CA HIS A 394 46.38 -9.68 -9.29
C HIS A 394 46.43 -10.62 -10.51
N ALA A 395 47.46 -11.46 -10.61
CA ALA A 395 47.58 -12.48 -11.65
C ALA A 395 46.44 -13.51 -11.63
N LEU A 396 46.00 -13.96 -10.43
CA LEU A 396 44.86 -14.85 -10.29
C LEU A 396 43.56 -14.18 -10.79
N ALA A 397 43.27 -12.97 -10.33
CA ALA A 397 42.07 -12.23 -10.74
C ALA A 397 42.06 -11.99 -12.27
N THR A 398 43.19 -11.59 -12.85
CA THR A 398 43.36 -11.42 -14.30
C THR A 398 43.14 -12.73 -15.06
N ALA A 399 43.70 -13.85 -14.57
CA ALA A 399 43.53 -15.15 -15.22
C ALA A 399 42.10 -15.66 -15.17
N LEU A 400 41.35 -15.40 -14.09
CA LEU A 400 39.96 -15.80 -13.96
C LEU A 400 39.04 -14.93 -14.83
N LEU A 401 39.09 -13.60 -14.66
CA LEU A 401 38.22 -12.67 -15.38
C LEU A 401 38.58 -12.50 -16.86
N GLY A 402 39.82 -12.79 -17.23
CA GLY A 402 40.29 -12.78 -18.63
C GLY A 402 39.73 -13.92 -19.48
N ARG A 403 39.26 -15.01 -18.85
CA ARG A 403 38.62 -16.15 -19.56
C ARG A 403 37.21 -15.83 -20.03
N VAL A 404 36.59 -14.80 -19.48
CA VAL A 404 35.21 -14.45 -19.80
C VAL A 404 35.14 -13.89 -21.23
N PRO A 405 34.38 -14.48 -22.16
CA PRO A 405 34.15 -13.86 -23.45
C PRO A 405 33.36 -12.56 -23.25
N LEU A 406 33.87 -11.46 -23.77
CA LEU A 406 33.15 -10.18 -23.73
C LEU A 406 32.19 -10.08 -24.91
N PRO A 407 31.03 -9.43 -24.76
CA PRO A 407 30.10 -9.22 -25.86
C PRO A 407 30.77 -8.42 -26.99
N GLU A 408 30.65 -8.89 -28.25
CA GLU A 408 31.12 -8.15 -29.43
C GLU A 408 30.38 -6.81 -29.62
N ARG A 409 29.19 -6.72 -29.04
CA ARG A 409 28.26 -5.60 -29.16
C ARG A 409 27.72 -5.25 -27.79
N THR A 410 28.08 -4.07 -27.32
CA THR A 410 27.59 -3.47 -26.07
C THR A 410 26.44 -2.50 -26.32
N ASP A 411 26.02 -2.33 -27.58
CA ASP A 411 24.92 -1.49 -28.06
C ASP A 411 23.54 -2.17 -27.94
N TRP A 412 23.45 -3.33 -27.29
CA TRP A 412 22.18 -3.97 -26.96
C TRP A 412 21.30 -3.10 -26.05
N HIS A 413 21.91 -2.13 -25.35
CA HIS A 413 21.24 -1.09 -24.56
C HIS A 413 20.70 0.09 -25.38
N THR A 414 21.09 0.21 -26.66
CA THR A 414 20.91 1.43 -27.47
C THR A 414 20.22 1.20 -28.82
N ARG A 415 20.27 0.01 -29.43
CA ARG A 415 19.67 -0.19 -30.78
C ARG A 415 18.19 0.17 -30.91
N ASP A 416 17.37 -0.17 -29.91
CA ASP A 416 15.94 0.16 -29.93
C ASP A 416 15.66 1.62 -29.50
N LEU A 417 16.59 2.26 -28.77
CA LEU A 417 16.43 3.59 -28.19
C LEU A 417 17.01 4.70 -29.09
N GLU A 418 18.12 4.43 -29.77
CA GLU A 418 18.77 5.33 -30.73
C GLU A 418 18.04 5.34 -32.08
N ALA A 419 17.50 4.20 -32.53
CA ALA A 419 16.60 4.16 -33.70
C ALA A 419 15.34 5.03 -33.52
N ARG A 420 15.05 5.45 -32.28
CA ARG A 420 13.92 6.31 -31.89
C ARG A 420 14.35 7.70 -31.38
N GLY A 421 15.65 8.04 -31.45
CA GLY A 421 16.18 9.38 -31.17
C GLY A 421 16.23 9.80 -29.70
N LEU A 422 16.46 8.89 -28.74
CA LEU A 422 16.45 9.20 -27.30
C LEU A 422 17.85 9.06 -26.64
N PRO A 423 18.22 9.94 -25.69
CA PRO A 423 19.57 9.96 -25.09
C PRO A 423 19.78 8.88 -24.00
N PRO A 424 21.02 8.42 -23.75
CA PRO A 424 21.28 7.20 -22.99
C PRO A 424 21.32 7.37 -21.46
N TYR A 425 21.49 8.57 -20.89
CA TYR A 425 21.59 8.74 -19.44
C TYR A 425 20.88 9.99 -18.93
N LEU A 426 19.95 9.80 -17.98
CA LEU A 426 19.49 10.88 -17.11
C LEU A 426 20.38 10.93 -15.88
N GLN A 427 21.42 11.77 -15.95
CA GLN A 427 22.17 12.18 -14.77
C GLN A 427 21.42 13.32 -14.09
N ARG A 428 20.96 13.07 -12.86
CA ARG A 428 20.45 14.13 -11.98
C ARG A 428 21.37 14.21 -10.77
N HIS A 429 22.08 15.33 -10.63
CA HIS A 429 22.88 15.57 -9.43
C HIS A 429 21.96 15.60 -8.20
N PRO A 430 22.32 14.91 -7.10
CA PRO A 430 21.57 14.98 -5.86
C PRO A 430 21.67 16.41 -5.31
N ALA A 431 20.57 17.16 -5.42
CA ALA A 431 20.42 18.38 -4.65
C ALA A 431 20.14 17.97 -3.20
N LEU A 432 21.16 18.10 -2.34
CA LEU A 432 21.00 18.01 -0.90
C LEU A 432 20.05 19.12 -0.46
N SER A 433 18.79 18.76 -0.20
CA SER A 433 17.87 19.62 0.52
C SER A 433 18.19 19.46 2.00
N PRO A 434 18.76 20.47 2.67
CA PRO A 434 18.92 20.41 4.11
C PRO A 434 17.53 20.25 4.72
N LEU A 435 17.33 19.20 5.52
CA LEU A 435 16.14 19.07 6.36
C LEU A 435 16.13 20.28 7.31
N PRO A 436 15.04 21.06 7.39
CA PRO A 436 14.94 22.14 8.36
C PRO A 436 15.16 21.57 9.76
N SER A 437 16.22 22.03 10.43
CA SER A 437 16.63 21.57 11.75
C SER A 437 15.81 22.23 12.85
N HIS A 438 14.49 22.16 12.75
CA HIS A 438 13.63 22.78 13.74
C HIS A 438 12.51 21.79 14.01
N TRP A 439 12.53 21.22 15.22
CA TRP A 439 11.44 20.93 16.16
C TRP A 439 12.06 20.03 17.24
N GLY A 440 11.75 20.28 18.51
CA GLY A 440 12.48 19.78 19.67
C GLY A 440 12.85 18.29 19.56
N THR A 441 14.14 18.00 19.50
CA THR A 441 14.70 16.65 19.53
C THR A 441 14.50 15.96 20.89
N ALA A 442 14.03 16.70 21.90
CA ALA A 442 13.67 16.18 23.21
C ALA A 442 12.36 15.36 23.14
N ALA A 443 12.39 14.17 23.74
CA ALA A 443 11.27 13.23 23.75
C ALA A 443 9.93 13.85 24.21
N GLY A 444 9.96 14.81 25.15
CA GLY A 444 8.75 15.51 25.61
C GLY A 444 8.10 16.40 24.56
N GLY A 445 8.90 17.11 23.75
CA GLY A 445 8.40 17.95 22.65
C GLY A 445 7.82 17.11 21.51
N GLN A 446 8.46 15.97 21.21
CA GLN A 446 7.95 14.99 20.23
C GLN A 446 6.65 14.35 20.71
N LEU A 447 6.55 13.98 21.99
CA LEU A 447 5.33 13.42 22.58
C LEU A 447 4.18 14.43 22.57
N ALA A 448 4.41 15.67 22.96
CA ALA A 448 3.40 16.72 22.91
C ALA A 448 2.92 16.98 21.47
N SER A 449 3.85 17.03 20.51
CA SER A 449 3.53 17.19 19.09
C SER A 449 2.70 16.02 18.55
N LEU A 450 3.06 14.79 18.93
CA LEU A 450 2.30 13.59 18.58
C LEU A 450 0.89 13.62 19.17
N LEU A 451 0.74 13.99 20.45
CA LEU A 451 -0.57 14.08 21.11
C LEU A 451 -1.45 15.16 20.47
N LEU A 452 -0.89 16.34 20.21
CA LEU A 452 -1.60 17.42 19.50
C LEU A 452 -2.03 16.99 18.10
N TRP A 453 -1.15 16.29 17.39
CA TRP A 453 -1.45 15.73 16.07
C TRP A 453 -2.61 14.72 16.12
N LEU A 454 -2.55 13.76 17.04
CA LEU A 454 -3.60 12.76 17.23
C LEU A 454 -4.93 13.40 17.65
N LEU A 455 -4.88 14.40 18.54
CA LEU A 455 -6.07 15.14 18.95
C LEU A 455 -6.69 15.88 17.77
N ALA A 456 -5.90 16.58 16.95
CA ALA A 456 -6.40 17.29 15.77
C ALA A 456 -7.03 16.33 14.75
N VAL A 457 -6.36 15.21 14.45
CA VAL A 457 -6.88 14.18 13.54
C VAL A 457 -8.18 13.57 14.07
N GLU A 458 -8.26 13.23 15.35
CA GLU A 458 -9.47 12.70 15.96
C GLU A 458 -10.60 13.73 15.96
N TRP A 459 -10.29 15.00 16.26
CA TRP A 459 -11.26 16.10 16.25
C TRP A 459 -11.91 16.27 14.88
N VAL A 460 -11.10 16.39 13.82
CA VAL A 460 -11.61 16.51 12.45
C VAL A 460 -12.26 15.20 12.00
N GLY A 461 -11.80 14.06 12.50
CA GLY A 461 -12.40 12.75 12.26
C GLY A 461 -13.82 12.62 12.84
N LEU A 462 -14.05 13.16 14.03
CA LEU A 462 -15.38 13.22 14.65
C LEU A 462 -16.33 14.15 13.90
N LEU A 463 -15.82 15.31 13.44
CA LEU A 463 -16.57 16.23 12.58
C LEU A 463 -16.99 15.56 11.27
N ALA A 464 -16.05 14.86 10.62
CA ALA A 464 -16.34 14.08 9.42
C ALA A 464 -17.34 12.96 9.70
N THR A 465 -17.24 12.29 10.84
CA THR A 465 -18.21 11.27 11.29
C THR A 465 -19.62 11.85 11.41
N ALA A 466 -19.76 13.00 12.07
CA ALA A 466 -21.05 13.67 12.22
C ALA A 466 -21.64 14.07 10.86
N PHE A 467 -20.82 14.62 9.96
CA PHE A 467 -21.25 14.93 8.60
C PHE A 467 -21.74 13.68 7.85
N LEU A 468 -20.96 12.60 7.88
CA LEU A 468 -21.29 11.35 7.21
C LEU A 468 -22.57 10.70 7.78
N HIS A 469 -22.78 10.76 9.09
CA HIS A 469 -23.99 10.23 9.70
C HIS A 469 -25.22 11.07 9.34
N LEU A 470 -25.13 12.39 9.55
CA LEU A 470 -26.30 13.26 9.55
C LEU A 470 -26.67 13.81 8.16
N ARG A 471 -25.69 13.97 7.27
CA ARG A 471 -25.90 14.53 5.92
C ARG A 471 -25.87 13.46 4.84
N VAL A 472 -25.02 12.44 5.00
CA VAL A 472 -24.92 11.34 4.03
C VAL A 472 -25.83 10.16 4.40
N GLY A 473 -26.27 10.07 5.67
CA GLY A 473 -27.16 9.01 6.13
C GLY A 473 -26.46 7.68 6.39
N LEU A 474 -25.15 7.68 6.64
CA LEU A 474 -24.43 6.47 7.02
C LEU A 474 -24.82 6.05 8.45
N GLU A 475 -24.89 4.75 8.72
CA GLU A 475 -25.04 4.25 10.09
C GLU A 475 -23.90 4.75 10.97
N ALA A 476 -24.17 5.05 12.25
CA ALA A 476 -23.22 5.74 13.13
C ALA A 476 -21.83 5.05 13.19
N HIS A 477 -21.80 3.72 13.28
CA HIS A 477 -20.56 2.96 13.30
C HIS A 477 -19.79 3.03 11.96
N THR A 478 -20.53 3.01 10.85
CA THR A 478 -19.94 3.12 9.50
C THR A 478 -19.41 4.53 9.26
N ALA A 479 -20.15 5.54 9.71
CA ALA A 479 -19.74 6.93 9.68
C ALA A 479 -18.47 7.15 10.52
N ALA A 480 -18.36 6.53 11.69
CA ALA A 480 -17.18 6.63 12.56
C ALA A 480 -15.94 6.01 11.93
N LEU A 481 -16.09 4.83 11.31
CA LEU A 481 -15.00 4.15 10.59
C LEU A 481 -14.51 4.97 9.39
N ALA A 482 -15.43 5.58 8.64
CA ALA A 482 -15.08 6.40 7.48
C ALA A 482 -14.63 7.83 7.85
N GLY A 483 -15.09 8.39 8.96
CA GLY A 483 -14.80 9.77 9.37
C GLY A 483 -13.35 9.98 9.79
N ARG A 484 -12.73 9.03 10.48
CA ARG A 484 -11.31 9.11 10.89
C ARG A 484 -10.32 9.33 9.74
N PRO A 485 -10.33 8.55 8.65
CA PRO A 485 -9.45 8.81 7.51
C PRO A 485 -9.73 10.14 6.81
N PHE A 486 -10.98 10.62 6.81
CA PHE A 486 -11.30 11.98 6.36
C PHE A 486 -10.65 13.04 7.23
N GLY A 487 -10.71 12.87 8.56
CA GLY A 487 -10.05 13.75 9.50
C GLY A 487 -8.56 13.87 9.23
N PHE A 488 -7.91 12.72 9.05
CA PHE A 488 -6.49 12.67 8.70
C PHE A 488 -6.20 13.38 7.37
N ALA A 489 -6.95 13.08 6.30
CA ALA A 489 -6.75 13.69 4.99
C ALA A 489 -6.97 15.21 5.01
N ALA A 490 -7.99 15.69 5.72
CA ALA A 490 -8.28 17.11 5.84
C ALA A 490 -7.19 17.86 6.61
N VAL A 491 -6.71 17.31 7.74
CA VAL A 491 -5.60 17.91 8.50
C VAL A 491 -4.32 17.90 7.68
N ALA A 492 -4.00 16.78 7.02
CA ALA A 492 -2.83 16.69 6.14
C ALA A 492 -2.89 17.72 4.99
N MET A 493 -4.08 17.99 4.46
CA MET A 493 -4.27 18.97 3.40
C MET A 493 -4.03 20.40 3.86
N LEU A 494 -4.52 20.76 5.05
CA LEU A 494 -4.27 22.08 5.63
C LEU A 494 -2.78 22.31 5.85
N LEU A 495 -2.05 21.31 6.34
CA LEU A 495 -0.60 21.39 6.47
C LEU A 495 0.10 21.50 5.12
N LEU A 496 -0.31 20.70 4.13
CA LEU A 496 0.27 20.76 2.78
C LEU A 496 0.10 22.14 2.16
N TRP A 497 -1.09 22.74 2.24
CA TRP A 497 -1.35 24.06 1.66
C TRP A 497 -0.63 25.18 2.38
N THR A 498 -0.67 25.19 3.71
CA THR A 498 0.04 26.22 4.49
C THR A 498 1.55 26.13 4.30
N GLY A 499 2.10 24.92 4.17
CA GLY A 499 3.49 24.70 3.75
C GLY A 499 3.78 25.19 2.33
N SER A 500 2.91 24.86 1.36
CA SER A 500 3.08 25.25 -0.05
C SER A 500 2.95 26.76 -0.28
N LEU A 501 2.16 27.45 0.55
CA LEU A 501 2.01 28.90 0.53
C LEU A 501 3.16 29.65 1.22
N GLY A 502 4.19 28.94 1.70
CA GLY A 502 5.32 29.56 2.39
C GLY A 502 4.94 30.16 3.74
N VAL A 503 3.85 29.70 4.36
CA VAL A 503 3.43 30.13 5.70
C VAL A 503 4.17 29.27 6.72
N TRP A 504 5.46 29.57 6.92
CA TRP A 504 6.32 28.83 7.86
C TRP A 504 5.98 29.22 9.31
N GLY A 505 5.89 28.22 10.20
CA GLY A 505 5.67 28.43 11.64
C GLY A 505 4.22 28.70 12.10
N TRP A 506 3.31 29.07 11.19
CA TRP A 506 1.89 29.39 11.50
C TRP A 506 0.89 28.33 11.04
N GLN A 507 1.36 27.23 10.45
CA GLN A 507 0.53 26.15 9.88
C GLN A 507 -0.47 25.56 10.89
N TRP A 508 -0.07 25.47 12.16
CA TRP A 508 -0.90 24.98 13.24
C TRP A 508 -2.03 25.96 13.62
N VAL A 509 -1.84 27.28 13.47
CA VAL A 509 -2.86 28.30 13.76
C VAL A 509 -4.05 28.15 12.81
N PHE A 510 -3.78 27.91 11.53
CA PHE A 510 -4.83 27.66 10.54
C PHE A 510 -5.56 26.34 10.80
N ALA A 511 -4.84 25.27 11.17
CA ALA A 511 -5.46 24.00 11.54
C ALA A 511 -6.35 24.13 12.79
N VAL A 512 -5.90 24.88 13.82
CA VAL A 512 -6.67 25.15 15.04
C VAL A 512 -7.87 26.04 14.76
N ALA A 513 -7.70 27.13 14.01
CA ALA A 513 -8.79 28.03 13.66
C ALA A 513 -9.87 27.33 12.81
N LEU A 514 -9.47 26.51 11.84
CA LEU A 514 -10.41 25.73 11.04
C LEU A 514 -11.09 24.63 11.88
N GLY A 515 -10.33 24.00 12.77
CA GLY A 515 -10.86 23.07 13.77
C GLY A 515 -11.96 23.71 14.61
N LEU A 516 -11.68 24.86 15.21
CA LEU A 516 -12.63 25.64 16.01
C LEU A 516 -13.84 26.13 15.21
N ALA A 517 -13.64 26.58 13.96
CA ALA A 517 -14.75 26.98 13.10
C ALA A 517 -15.66 25.78 12.77
N ALA A 518 -15.06 24.61 12.47
CA ALA A 518 -15.80 23.38 12.23
C ALA A 518 -16.48 22.87 13.51
N THR A 519 -15.84 23.01 14.68
CA THR A 519 -16.46 22.78 16.00
C THR A 519 -17.74 23.57 16.12
N LEU A 520 -17.68 24.89 15.92
CA LEU A 520 -18.84 25.77 16.07
C LEU A 520 -19.96 25.42 15.10
N PHE A 521 -19.61 25.06 13.86
CA PHE A 521 -20.58 24.69 12.83
C PHE A 521 -21.25 23.32 13.08
N PHE A 522 -20.51 22.35 13.62
CA PHE A 522 -20.99 20.98 13.86
C PHE A 522 -21.25 20.64 15.34
N TRP A 523 -21.16 21.61 16.26
CA TRP A 523 -21.31 21.37 17.71
C TRP A 523 -22.65 20.76 18.08
N ARG A 524 -23.75 21.32 17.54
CA ARG A 524 -25.11 20.78 17.75
C ARG A 524 -25.26 19.35 17.19
N PRO A 525 -24.86 19.07 15.93
CA PRO A 525 -24.72 17.72 15.38
C PRO A 525 -23.93 16.73 16.25
N LEU A 526 -22.75 17.12 16.74
CA LEU A 526 -21.87 16.29 17.58
C LEU A 526 -22.52 15.99 18.93
N TRP A 527 -23.19 16.98 19.53
CA TRP A 527 -23.92 16.83 20.78
C TRP A 527 -25.06 15.81 20.67
N GLU A 528 -25.82 15.83 19.57
CA GLU A 528 -26.87 14.84 19.30
C GLU A 528 -26.32 13.42 19.03
N LEU A 529 -25.14 13.32 18.41
CA LEU A 529 -24.44 12.05 18.21
C LEU A 529 -23.94 11.48 19.55
N GLY A 530 -23.49 12.33 20.46
CA GLY A 530 -23.12 11.95 21.84
C GLY A 530 -24.30 11.43 22.67
N LYS A 531 -25.54 11.84 22.36
CA LYS A 531 -26.75 11.30 23.01
C LYS A 531 -27.16 9.93 22.48
N THR A 532 -26.99 9.68 21.18
CA THR A 532 -27.34 8.40 20.54
C THR A 532 -26.36 7.26 20.87
N VAL A 533 -25.10 7.58 21.20
CA VAL A 533 -24.07 6.59 21.60
C VAL A 533 -24.17 6.16 23.08
N ARG A 534 -24.97 6.83 23.92
CA ARG A 534 -25.20 6.46 25.34
C ARG A 534 -26.20 5.31 25.56
N GLY A 535 -26.43 4.46 24.54
CA GLY A 535 -27.04 3.15 24.73
C GLY A 535 -25.98 2.11 25.15
N PRO A 536 -26.34 1.03 25.87
CA PRO A 536 -25.36 0.03 26.30
C PRO A 536 -24.58 -0.51 25.10
N ILE A 537 -23.24 -0.51 25.22
CA ILE A 537 -22.32 -1.12 24.25
C ILE A 537 -22.66 -2.62 24.20
N CYS A 538 -23.48 -3.03 23.25
CA CYS A 538 -23.73 -4.44 22.99
C CYS A 538 -22.44 -5.06 22.43
N PRO A 539 -21.90 -6.14 23.01
CA PRO A 539 -20.82 -6.87 22.39
C PRO A 539 -21.32 -7.44 21.06
N PHE A 540 -20.66 -7.06 19.96
CA PHE A 540 -20.79 -7.61 18.60
C PHE A 540 -22.08 -8.42 18.29
N PRO A 541 -23.13 -7.82 17.72
CA PRO A 541 -24.08 -8.59 16.95
C PRO A 541 -23.56 -8.68 15.50
N PHE A 542 -23.23 -9.90 15.05
CA PHE A 542 -23.16 -10.19 13.62
C PHE A 542 -24.44 -9.66 12.94
N PRO A 543 -24.37 -8.92 11.83
CA PRO A 543 -25.58 -8.37 11.21
C PRO A 543 -26.40 -9.51 10.57
N ARG A 544 -27.43 -9.97 11.28
CA ARG A 544 -28.59 -10.63 10.67
C ARG A 544 -29.47 -9.53 10.08
N THR A 545 -29.16 -9.07 8.86
CA THR A 545 -30.12 -8.65 7.83
C THR A 545 -29.39 -8.00 6.64
N PHE A 546 -29.07 -8.82 5.64
CA PHE A 546 -29.04 -8.42 4.24
C PHE A 546 -30.04 -9.34 3.54
N CYS A 547 -31.28 -8.89 3.36
CA CYS A 547 -32.30 -9.62 2.63
C CYS A 547 -32.65 -8.81 1.37
N PRO A 548 -32.34 -9.28 0.16
CA PRO A 548 -32.47 -8.48 -1.06
C PRO A 548 -33.83 -8.73 -1.75
N PHE A 549 -34.94 -8.69 -1.00
CA PHE A 549 -36.28 -8.80 -1.58
C PHE A 549 -37.16 -7.60 -1.20
N PRO A 550 -37.94 -7.04 -2.14
CA PRO A 550 -38.93 -6.04 -1.80
C PRO A 550 -40.05 -6.70 -0.99
N ARG A 551 -40.44 -6.09 0.14
CA ARG A 551 -41.61 -6.49 0.92
C ARG A 551 -42.84 -6.45 0.00
N ARG A 552 -43.29 -7.61 -0.49
CA ARG A 552 -44.62 -7.76 -1.07
C ARG A 552 -45.64 -7.65 0.07
N ALA A 553 -46.69 -6.88 -0.21
CA ALA A 553 -47.81 -6.63 0.68
C ALA A 553 -48.43 -7.93 1.21
N CYS A 554 -48.43 -8.11 2.54
CA CYS A 554 -49.33 -9.05 3.19
C CYS A 554 -50.58 -8.29 3.63
N ARG A 555 -51.64 -8.42 2.82
CA ARG A 555 -53.02 -8.24 3.26
C ARG A 555 -53.31 -9.29 4.34
N GLN A 556 -53.79 -8.87 5.51
CA GLN A 556 -54.39 -9.78 6.48
C GLN A 556 -55.73 -10.32 5.94
N PRO A 557 -56.05 -11.61 6.09
CA PRO A 557 -57.39 -12.12 5.82
C PRO A 557 -58.31 -11.88 7.03
N ARG A 558 -59.54 -11.46 6.76
CA ARG A 558 -60.67 -11.46 7.69
C ARG A 558 -61.12 -12.92 7.97
N SER A 559 -61.41 -13.22 9.22
CA SER A 559 -62.35 -14.28 9.66
C SER A 559 -63.07 -13.76 10.91
N LEU A 560 -64.29 -13.22 10.83
CA LEU A 560 -65.62 -13.88 10.86
C LEU A 560 -65.88 -14.75 12.10
N LEU A 561 -66.98 -14.38 12.80
CA LEU A 561 -67.76 -15.08 13.84
C LEU A 561 -67.12 -15.06 15.25
N GLY A 562 -67.67 -14.46 16.31
CA GLY A 562 -69.01 -13.96 16.60
C GLY A 562 -69.48 -14.56 17.94
N ARG A 563 -69.66 -13.75 19.00
CA ARG A 563 -70.72 -13.91 20.03
C ARG A 563 -70.61 -12.87 21.17
N LYS A 564 -71.63 -12.00 21.17
CA LYS A 564 -72.49 -11.48 22.26
C LYS A 564 -71.93 -11.03 23.62
N ALA A 565 -72.49 -9.89 24.01
CA ALA A 565 -72.38 -9.12 25.24
C ALA A 565 -73.17 -9.67 26.44
N HIS A 566 -72.80 -9.17 27.63
CA HIS A 566 -73.51 -8.98 28.93
C HIS A 566 -72.49 -9.24 30.05
N GLY A 567 -72.36 -8.52 31.17
CA GLY A 567 -73.08 -7.40 31.78
C GLY A 567 -72.72 -7.39 33.27
N ARG A 568 -72.38 -6.20 33.80
CA ARG A 568 -72.51 -5.72 35.21
C ARG A 568 -71.91 -6.47 36.43
N ARG A 569 -71.24 -5.64 37.24
CA ARG A 569 -71.30 -5.45 38.72
C ARG A 569 -70.33 -6.20 39.66
N ASP A 570 -69.54 -5.36 40.32
CA ASP A 570 -69.44 -5.14 41.78
C ASP A 570 -68.74 -6.14 42.74
N LEU A 571 -67.79 -5.53 43.48
CA LEU A 571 -67.52 -5.60 44.94
C LEU A 571 -66.67 -6.75 45.54
N HIS A 572 -65.62 -6.27 46.24
CA HIS A 572 -65.03 -6.68 47.52
C HIS A 572 -64.39 -8.07 47.75
N ALA A 573 -63.17 -7.97 48.32
CA ALA A 573 -62.32 -8.98 48.98
C ALA A 573 -63.03 -9.66 50.19
N PRO A 574 -62.53 -10.76 50.82
CA PRO A 574 -61.18 -10.87 51.43
C PRO A 574 -60.53 -12.30 51.34
N PRO A 575 -59.36 -12.56 51.97
CA PRO A 575 -58.50 -13.71 51.68
C PRO A 575 -58.66 -14.86 52.69
N ALA A 576 -58.31 -16.10 52.30
CA ALA A 576 -58.05 -17.18 53.25
C ALA A 576 -57.07 -18.24 52.70
N VAL A 577 -56.17 -18.61 53.61
CA VAL A 577 -55.03 -19.52 53.54
C VAL A 577 -55.49 -20.99 53.61
N ALA A 578 -54.80 -21.91 52.92
CA ALA A 578 -54.21 -23.13 53.55
C ALA A 578 -53.68 -24.19 52.55
N ARG A 579 -52.49 -24.70 52.91
CA ARG A 579 -51.89 -26.03 52.66
C ARG A 579 -51.36 -26.32 51.25
N ALA A 580 -50.29 -27.08 51.05
CA ALA A 580 -49.13 -27.56 51.80
C ALA A 580 -48.52 -28.62 50.87
N SER A 581 -47.22 -28.55 50.55
CA SER A 581 -46.29 -29.68 50.34
C SER A 581 -45.11 -29.29 49.44
N ALA A 582 -43.95 -29.13 50.06
CA ALA A 582 -42.66 -29.55 49.51
C ALA A 582 -42.32 -30.91 50.18
N PRO A 583 -41.27 -31.69 49.84
CA PRO A 583 -40.07 -31.30 49.06
C PRO A 583 -39.50 -32.40 48.12
N ARG A 584 -38.49 -32.05 47.32
CA ARG A 584 -37.18 -32.75 47.26
C ARG A 584 -36.22 -32.14 46.22
N PRO A 585 -34.96 -31.85 46.61
CA PRO A 585 -33.85 -31.49 45.71
C PRO A 585 -32.77 -32.59 45.65
N VAL A 586 -32.06 -32.73 44.52
CA VAL A 586 -30.75 -33.43 44.36
C VAL A 586 -30.04 -32.78 43.16
N VAL A 587 -29.04 -31.91 43.32
CA VAL A 587 -27.58 -32.09 43.57
C VAL A 587 -26.77 -32.71 42.41
N CYS A 588 -25.96 -31.83 41.79
CA CYS A 588 -24.60 -31.92 41.22
C CYS A 588 -24.03 -33.22 40.59
N ARG A 589 -23.37 -33.08 39.42
CA ARG A 589 -21.88 -33.16 39.23
C ARG A 589 -21.44 -33.02 37.75
N LEU A 590 -20.30 -32.36 37.55
CA LEU A 590 -19.43 -32.29 36.35
C LEU A 590 -18.29 -33.35 36.47
N PRO A 591 -17.32 -33.47 35.53
CA PRO A 591 -17.35 -33.95 34.14
C PRO A 591 -16.33 -35.14 33.98
N PRO A 592 -15.89 -35.51 32.76
CA PRO A 592 -14.61 -34.96 32.27
C PRO A 592 -14.69 -34.22 30.93
#